data_AF-A0A7Y8CQW0-F1
#
_entry.id   AF-A0A7Y8CQW0-F1
#
_cell.length_a   1.000
_cell.length_b   1.000
_cell.length_c   1.000
_cell.angle_alpha   90.00
_cell.angle_beta   90.00
_cell.angle_gamma   90.00
#
_symmetry.space_group_name_H-M   'P 1'
#
loop_
_entity.id
_entity.type
_entity.pdbx_description
1 polymer ?
#
loop_
_entity_poly.entity_id
_entity_poly.type
_entity_poly.pdbx_seq_one_letter_code
_entity_poly.pdbx_strand_id
1 'polypeptide(L)'
;MPAGKYSLYLYNDDSRDIQARATIERVSQPLRGEFLRTVAISGGILYRIDVRLPAMLTSLYLEQLCPETFMGVLALLSGSEYLQGRGEGKQLPWVQGKYTGTQERRRFNLILNEGEDADRFTALLDDASSRQRGTLLRELVIAGCVLHEFDNRFPRLISSLPVPPGTLAELQELAAELSGHAIAPNQPMPAEPTPVIRDEVPSSGTEVTRNNMKKMF
;
A
#
# COMPACT_ATOMS: atom_id res chain seq x y z
N MET A 1 5.87 3.46 32.31
CA MET A 1 6.85 4.08 31.40
C MET A 1 6.54 5.57 31.35
N PRO A 2 7.53 6.48 31.37
CA PRO A 2 7.23 7.88 31.13
C PRO A 2 6.58 8.02 29.75
N ALA A 3 5.53 8.84 29.65
CA ALA A 3 4.77 9.07 28.43
C ALA A 3 5.72 9.37 27.25
N GLY A 4 5.53 8.67 26.12
CA GLY A 4 6.28 8.91 24.89
C GLY A 4 7.65 8.23 24.74
N LYS A 5 8.18 7.47 25.73
CA LYS A 5 9.46 6.73 25.56
C LYS A 5 9.22 5.23 25.41
N TYR A 6 9.56 4.69 24.24
CA TYR A 6 9.39 3.29 23.89
C TYR A 6 10.72 2.64 23.47
N SER A 7 10.84 1.34 23.68
CA SER A 7 11.99 0.54 23.24
C SER A 7 11.53 -0.47 22.21
N LEU A 8 12.00 -0.29 20.98
CA LEU A 8 11.76 -1.18 19.85
C LEU A 8 12.87 -2.24 19.81
N TYR A 9 12.47 -3.49 19.64
CA TYR A 9 13.39 -4.61 19.44
C TYR A 9 13.17 -5.19 18.06
N LEU A 10 14.23 -5.20 17.24
CA LEU A 10 14.28 -5.88 15.96
C LEU A 10 15.18 -7.10 16.09
N TYR A 11 14.70 -8.24 15.63
CA TYR A 11 15.36 -9.53 15.78
C TYR A 11 16.21 -9.85 14.55
N ASN A 12 17.41 -10.39 14.73
CA ASN A 12 18.30 -10.74 13.60
C ASN A 12 17.92 -12.08 12.92
N ASP A 13 16.88 -12.78 13.38
CA ASP A 13 16.36 -14.02 12.78
C ASP A 13 15.19 -13.79 11.83
N ASP A 14 14.39 -12.75 12.05
CA ASP A 14 13.32 -12.36 11.12
C ASP A 14 13.88 -11.51 9.98
N SER A 15 13.70 -11.98 8.74
CA SER A 15 14.15 -11.26 7.54
C SER A 15 13.50 -9.88 7.40
N ARG A 16 12.26 -9.71 7.91
CA ARG A 16 11.56 -8.41 7.91
C ARG A 16 12.22 -7.41 8.85
N ASP A 17 12.74 -7.90 9.97
CA ASP A 17 13.44 -7.07 10.95
C ASP A 17 14.83 -6.69 10.48
N ILE A 18 15.52 -7.62 9.81
CA ILE A 18 16.79 -7.34 9.13
C ILE A 18 16.58 -6.23 8.10
N GLN A 19 15.52 -6.31 7.29
CA GLN A 19 15.20 -5.30 6.29
C GLN A 19 14.83 -3.95 6.93
N ALA A 20 13.95 -3.95 7.95
CA ALA A 20 13.57 -2.75 8.68
C ALA A 20 14.79 -2.06 9.29
N ARG A 21 15.67 -2.85 9.90
CA ARG A 21 16.93 -2.39 10.47
C ARG A 21 17.81 -1.78 9.39
N ALA A 22 17.94 -2.42 8.23
CA ALA A 22 18.72 -1.88 7.12
C ALA A 22 18.15 -0.53 6.65
N THR A 23 16.83 -0.38 6.52
CA THR A 23 16.17 0.89 6.19
C THR A 23 16.45 1.97 7.24
N ILE A 24 16.35 1.64 8.54
CA ILE A 24 16.67 2.59 9.63
C ILE A 24 18.16 2.98 9.61
N GLU A 25 19.06 2.03 9.34
CA GLU A 25 20.50 2.25 9.35
C GLU A 25 21.00 3.05 8.15
N ARG A 26 20.30 3.00 7.00
CA ARG A 26 20.54 3.87 5.83
C ARG A 26 20.38 5.35 6.18
N VAL A 27 19.50 5.68 7.13
CA VAL A 27 19.32 7.06 7.61
C VAL A 27 20.53 7.45 8.47
N SER A 28 21.01 8.68 8.29
CA SER A 28 22.13 9.21 9.06
C SER A 28 21.80 9.25 10.56
N GLN A 29 22.79 8.95 11.41
CA GLN A 29 22.62 8.88 12.85
C GLN A 29 21.89 10.09 13.50
N PRO A 30 22.16 11.36 13.12
CA PRO A 30 21.43 12.49 13.71
C PRO A 30 19.94 12.54 13.34
N LEU A 31 19.56 12.02 12.16
CA LEU A 31 18.18 12.04 11.68
C LEU A 31 17.37 10.80 12.06
N ARG A 32 18.02 9.72 12.53
CA ARG A 32 17.35 8.46 12.89
C ARG A 32 16.23 8.62 13.90
N GLY A 33 16.37 9.53 14.87
CA GLY A 33 15.33 9.78 15.87
C GLY A 33 14.06 10.38 15.27
N GLU A 34 14.20 11.31 14.31
CA GLU A 34 13.07 11.87 13.57
C GLU A 34 12.46 10.87 12.61
N PHE A 35 13.30 10.11 11.91
CA PHE A 35 12.85 9.03 11.04
C PHE A 35 12.01 8.01 11.81
N LEU A 36 12.52 7.48 12.94
CA LEU A 36 11.81 6.51 13.78
C LEU A 36 10.45 7.03 14.27
N ARG A 37 10.38 8.31 14.66
CA ARG A 37 9.10 8.95 15.01
C ARG A 37 8.14 8.96 13.83
N THR A 38 8.62 9.39 12.66
CA THR A 38 7.82 9.52 11.45
C THR A 38 7.24 8.16 11.04
N VAL A 39 8.07 7.11 10.96
CA VAL A 39 7.60 5.77 10.58
C VAL A 39 6.69 5.13 11.63
N ALA A 40 6.91 5.42 12.92
CA ALA A 40 6.03 4.94 13.97
C ALA A 40 4.65 5.60 13.87
N ILE A 41 4.59 6.93 13.77
CA ILE A 41 3.33 7.68 13.65
C ILE A 41 2.59 7.26 12.38
N SER A 42 3.29 7.17 11.24
CA SER A 42 2.69 6.72 9.98
C SER A 42 2.11 5.31 10.11
N GLY A 43 2.82 4.38 10.76
CA GLY A 43 2.30 3.05 11.05
C GLY A 43 1.06 3.08 11.96
N GLY A 44 1.03 3.96 12.96
CA GLY A 44 -0.14 4.18 13.79
C GLY A 44 -1.34 4.71 13.02
N ILE A 45 -1.14 5.64 12.08
CA ILE A 45 -2.20 6.12 11.18
C ILE A 45 -2.75 4.97 10.35
N LEU A 46 -1.89 4.13 9.77
CA LEU A 46 -2.31 2.94 9.02
C LEU A 46 -3.17 1.99 9.86
N TYR A 47 -2.76 1.74 11.11
CA TYR A 47 -3.52 0.89 12.04
C TYR A 47 -4.91 1.44 12.34
N ARG A 48 -5.04 2.76 12.44
CA ARG A 48 -6.33 3.42 12.70
C ARG A 48 -7.26 3.35 11.49
N ILE A 49 -6.71 3.41 10.28
CA ILE A 49 -7.47 3.21 9.04
C ILE A 49 -7.98 1.77 8.96
N ASP A 50 -7.09 0.79 9.14
CA ASP A 50 -7.45 -0.62 9.26
C ASP A 50 -6.41 -1.36 10.12
N VAL A 51 -6.88 -2.04 11.17
CA VAL A 51 -6.07 -2.79 12.13
C VAL A 51 -5.22 -3.89 11.47
N ARG A 52 -5.66 -4.41 10.31
CA ARG A 52 -4.99 -5.49 9.57
C ARG A 52 -3.86 -4.97 8.69
N LEU A 53 -3.89 -3.70 8.31
CA LEU A 53 -3.01 -3.13 7.29
C LEU A 53 -1.52 -3.19 7.70
N PRO A 54 -1.10 -2.79 8.93
CA PRO A 54 0.31 -2.89 9.32
C PRO A 54 0.87 -4.31 9.28
N ALA A 55 0.06 -5.30 9.69
CA ALA A 55 0.46 -6.71 9.64
C ALA A 55 0.60 -7.21 8.20
N MET A 56 -0.33 -6.83 7.31
CA MET A 56 -0.23 -7.18 5.87
C MET A 56 1.01 -6.54 5.23
N LEU A 57 1.27 -5.26 5.46
CA LEU A 57 2.45 -4.58 4.92
C LEU A 57 3.76 -5.18 5.45
N THR A 58 3.81 -5.47 6.75
CA THR A 58 4.94 -6.18 7.36
C THR A 58 5.15 -7.55 6.70
N SER A 59 4.08 -8.25 6.35
CA SER A 59 4.19 -9.56 5.69
C SER A 59 4.79 -9.49 4.29
N LEU A 60 4.52 -8.41 3.57
CA LEU A 60 4.98 -8.13 2.20
C LEU A 60 6.37 -7.49 2.14
N TYR A 61 6.97 -7.13 3.27
CA TYR A 61 8.19 -6.31 3.27
C TYR A 61 9.42 -6.97 2.62
N LEU A 62 9.40 -8.29 2.44
CA LEU A 62 10.45 -9.02 1.73
C LEU A 62 10.34 -8.87 0.21
N GLU A 63 9.18 -8.48 -0.26
CA GLU A 63 8.90 -8.15 -1.65
C GLU A 63 9.14 -6.64 -1.82
N GLN A 64 9.74 -6.23 -2.93
CA GLN A 64 9.71 -4.80 -3.26
C GLN A 64 8.24 -4.41 -3.41
N LEU A 65 7.77 -3.53 -2.52
CA LEU A 65 6.39 -3.07 -2.55
C LEU A 65 6.18 -2.21 -3.79
N CYS A 66 5.67 -2.81 -4.85
CA CYS A 66 5.27 -2.08 -6.05
C CYS A 66 3.92 -1.36 -5.81
N PRO A 67 3.65 -0.24 -6.51
CA PRO A 67 2.35 0.43 -6.50
C PRO A 67 1.17 -0.50 -6.72
N GLU A 68 1.26 -1.39 -7.71
CA GLU A 68 0.21 -2.35 -8.01
C GLU A 68 -0.10 -3.26 -6.81
N THR A 69 0.93 -3.79 -6.15
CA THR A 69 0.77 -4.65 -4.97
C THR A 69 0.18 -3.89 -3.79
N PHE A 70 0.66 -2.67 -3.53
CA PHE A 70 0.14 -1.83 -2.46
C PHE A 70 -1.33 -1.48 -2.69
N MET A 71 -1.68 -1.06 -3.90
CA MET A 71 -3.05 -0.74 -4.30
C MET A 71 -3.95 -1.98 -4.23
N GLY A 72 -3.44 -3.15 -4.62
CA GLY A 72 -4.14 -4.43 -4.50
C GLY A 72 -4.46 -4.80 -3.04
N VAL A 73 -3.54 -4.52 -2.09
CA VAL A 73 -3.80 -4.71 -0.65
C VAL A 73 -4.91 -3.77 -0.17
N LEU A 74 -4.88 -2.49 -0.56
CA LEU A 74 -5.92 -1.53 -0.20
C LEU A 74 -7.29 -1.90 -0.79
N ALA A 75 -7.32 -2.36 -2.03
CA ALA A 75 -8.53 -2.84 -2.69
C ALA A 75 -9.11 -4.09 -2.01
N LEU A 76 -8.25 -5.05 -1.68
CA LEU A 76 -8.64 -6.27 -0.96
C LEU A 76 -9.26 -5.95 0.41
N LEU A 77 -8.70 -4.97 1.14
CA LEU A 77 -9.19 -4.57 2.45
C LEU A 77 -10.48 -3.73 2.37
N SER A 78 -10.62 -2.90 1.33
CA SER A 78 -11.81 -2.09 1.10
C SER A 78 -12.97 -2.89 0.47
N GLY A 79 -12.71 -4.09 -0.04
CA GLY A 79 -13.68 -4.88 -0.79
C GLY A 79 -13.98 -4.31 -2.18
N SER A 80 -13.14 -3.41 -2.68
CA SER A 80 -13.26 -2.84 -4.02
C SER A 80 -12.72 -3.82 -5.08
N GLU A 81 -13.43 -3.95 -6.20
CA GLU A 81 -13.07 -4.82 -7.32
C GLU A 81 -11.87 -4.29 -8.15
N TYR A 82 -10.86 -3.72 -7.51
CA TYR A 82 -9.60 -3.31 -8.16
C TYR A 82 -8.71 -4.52 -8.52
N LEU A 83 -9.31 -5.59 -9.03
CA LEU A 83 -8.63 -6.76 -9.59
C LEU A 83 -8.48 -6.64 -11.11
N GLN A 84 -8.47 -5.43 -11.66
CA GLN A 84 -8.07 -5.19 -13.05
C GLN A 84 -6.65 -4.62 -13.11
N GLY A 85 -5.69 -5.51 -12.85
CA GLY A 85 -4.27 -5.19 -12.89
C GLY A 85 -3.48 -6.45 -12.65
N ARG A 86 -3.55 -7.38 -13.61
CA ARG A 86 -2.78 -8.63 -13.62
C ARG A 86 -1.30 -8.29 -13.82
N GLY A 87 -0.64 -7.78 -12.78
CA GLY A 87 0.80 -7.94 -12.66
C GLY A 87 1.05 -9.43 -12.59
N GLU A 88 1.77 -9.99 -13.56
CA GLU A 88 2.21 -11.38 -13.46
C GLU A 88 2.97 -11.50 -12.14
N GLY A 89 2.33 -12.13 -11.15
CA GLY A 89 2.94 -12.35 -9.85
C GLY A 89 4.21 -13.14 -10.10
N LYS A 90 5.36 -12.44 -10.13
CA LYS A 90 6.65 -13.08 -10.19
C LYS A 90 6.69 -13.98 -8.97
N GLN A 91 6.59 -15.28 -9.21
CA GLN A 91 6.74 -16.27 -8.16
C GLN A 91 8.21 -16.23 -7.75
N LEU A 92 8.47 -15.45 -6.71
CA LEU A 92 9.81 -15.27 -6.19
C LEU A 92 10.21 -16.54 -5.44
N PRO A 93 11.43 -17.03 -5.62
CA PRO A 93 11.91 -18.18 -4.87
C PRO A 93 11.93 -17.80 -3.38
N TRP A 94 11.03 -18.41 -2.61
CA TRP A 94 11.11 -18.37 -1.16
C TRP A 94 12.41 -19.06 -0.74
N VAL A 95 13.40 -18.29 -0.33
CA VAL A 95 14.64 -18.82 0.24
C VAL A 95 14.48 -18.82 1.75
N GLN A 96 14.26 -20.00 2.31
CA GLN A 96 14.33 -20.22 3.75
C GLN A 96 15.78 -19.99 4.19
N GLY A 97 16.05 -18.83 4.79
CA GLY A 97 17.37 -18.54 5.37
C GLY A 97 17.72 -19.61 6.41
N LYS A 98 18.81 -20.35 6.18
CA LYS A 98 19.32 -21.31 7.15
C LYS A 98 19.92 -20.56 8.34
N TYR A 99 19.25 -20.67 9.48
CA TYR A 99 19.63 -20.08 10.75
C TYR A 99 20.94 -20.68 11.31
N THR A 100 21.93 -19.84 11.62
CA THR A 100 23.17 -20.25 12.32
C THR A 100 23.65 -19.26 13.40
N GLY A 101 22.84 -18.26 13.77
CA GLY A 101 23.24 -17.21 14.73
C GLY A 101 22.69 -17.40 16.15
N THR A 102 23.31 -16.76 17.14
CA THR A 102 22.68 -16.49 18.44
C THR A 102 21.51 -15.51 18.25
N GLN A 103 20.45 -15.58 19.08
CA GLN A 103 19.31 -14.63 19.06
C GLN A 103 19.77 -13.22 19.46
N GLU A 104 20.50 -12.55 18.58
CA GLU A 104 20.94 -11.19 18.77
C GLU A 104 19.79 -10.25 18.37
N ARG A 105 19.42 -9.34 19.28
CA ARG A 105 18.33 -8.38 19.10
C ARG A 105 18.91 -6.98 19.14
N ARG A 106 18.53 -6.15 18.17
CA ARG A 106 18.94 -4.74 18.17
C ARG A 106 17.85 -3.88 18.77
N ARG A 107 18.23 -3.07 19.76
CA ARG A 107 17.33 -2.13 20.43
C ARG A 107 17.43 -0.75 19.80
N PHE A 108 16.28 -0.18 19.47
CA PHE A 108 16.12 1.22 19.10
C PHE A 108 15.26 1.93 20.15
N ASN A 109 15.60 3.18 20.46
CA ASN A 109 14.80 3.99 21.38
C ASN A 109 13.93 4.93 20.55
N LEU A 110 12.61 4.81 20.72
CA LEU A 110 11.63 5.71 20.16
C LEU A 110 11.24 6.72 21.24
N ILE A 111 11.40 8.00 20.93
CA ILE A 111 10.96 9.10 21.78
C ILE A 111 9.95 9.87 20.94
N LEU A 112 8.70 9.91 21.36
CA LEU A 112 7.67 10.74 20.74
C LEU A 112 7.74 12.15 21.34
N ASN A 113 7.55 13.15 20.49
CA ASN A 113 7.42 14.53 20.94
C ASN A 113 5.96 14.77 21.36
N GLU A 114 5.74 15.75 22.23
CA GLU A 114 4.38 16.19 22.59
C GLU A 114 3.61 16.63 21.33
N GLY A 115 2.36 16.19 21.20
CA GLY A 115 1.50 16.49 20.06
C GLY A 115 0.36 15.47 19.91
N GLU A 116 -0.70 15.86 19.20
CA GLU A 116 -1.91 15.04 19.08
C GLU A 116 -1.64 13.64 18.51
N ASP A 117 -0.77 13.51 17.51
CA ASP A 117 -0.46 12.21 16.92
C ASP A 117 0.36 11.32 17.85
N ALA A 118 1.19 11.92 18.70
CA ALA A 118 1.89 11.18 19.74
C ALA A 118 0.92 10.70 20.82
N ASP A 119 -0.02 11.54 21.23
CA ASP A 119 -1.06 11.17 22.20
C ASP A 119 -1.95 10.05 21.66
N ARG A 120 -2.36 10.15 20.38
CA ARG A 120 -3.14 9.11 19.69
C ARG A 120 -2.34 7.81 19.54
N PHE A 121 -1.05 7.89 19.21
CA PHE A 121 -0.18 6.71 19.13
C PHE A 121 0.04 6.06 20.50
N THR A 122 0.21 6.87 21.55
CA THR A 122 0.31 6.38 22.93
C THR A 122 -0.97 5.70 23.37
N ALA A 123 -2.14 6.28 23.11
CA ALA A 123 -3.44 5.67 23.38
C ALA A 123 -3.59 4.31 22.68
N LEU A 124 -3.22 4.23 21.39
CA LEU A 124 -3.22 2.99 20.62
C LEU A 124 -2.37 1.89 21.26
N LEU A 125 -1.17 2.23 21.76
CA LEU A 125 -0.30 1.26 22.43
C LEU A 125 -0.78 0.89 23.84
N ASP A 126 -1.49 1.79 24.52
CA ASP A 126 -2.05 1.55 25.85
C ASP A 126 -3.28 0.65 25.80
N ASP A 127 -4.07 0.70 24.72
CA ASP A 127 -5.17 -0.23 24.44
C ASP A 127 -4.66 -1.67 24.23
N ALA A 128 -3.42 -1.82 23.74
CA ALA A 128 -2.79 -3.13 23.60
C ALA A 128 -2.32 -3.68 24.96
N SER A 129 -2.53 -4.99 25.15
CA SER A 129 -2.02 -5.68 26.34
C SER A 129 -0.50 -5.51 26.46
N SER A 130 0.02 -5.51 27.70
CA SER A 130 1.47 -5.35 27.95
C SER A 130 2.33 -6.37 27.19
N ARG A 131 1.79 -7.56 26.89
CA ARG A 131 2.46 -8.60 26.10
C ARG A 131 2.48 -8.28 24.60
N GLN A 132 1.41 -7.72 24.07
CA GLN A 132 1.27 -7.42 22.63
C GLN A 132 1.86 -6.07 22.26
N ARG A 133 2.01 -5.13 23.19
CA ARG A 133 2.51 -3.78 22.93
C ARG A 133 3.85 -3.76 22.19
N GLY A 134 4.77 -4.65 22.55
CA GLY A 134 6.07 -4.76 21.88
C GLY A 134 5.95 -5.26 20.44
N THR A 135 5.09 -6.26 20.22
CA THR A 135 4.80 -6.80 18.88
C THR A 135 4.10 -5.77 18.01
N LEU A 136 3.10 -5.07 18.56
CA LEU A 136 2.37 -4.02 17.86
C LEU A 136 3.31 -2.88 17.50
N LEU A 137 4.09 -2.34 18.45
CA LEU A 137 5.08 -1.30 18.17
C LEU A 137 6.04 -1.71 17.05
N ARG A 138 6.49 -2.96 17.06
CA ARG A 138 7.34 -3.52 16.00
C ARG A 138 6.62 -3.51 14.65
N GLU A 139 5.40 -4.04 14.57
CA GLU A 139 4.61 -4.06 13.33
C GLU A 139 4.33 -2.66 12.78
N LEU A 140 4.00 -1.69 13.65
CA LEU A 140 3.74 -0.31 13.23
C LEU A 140 5.01 0.33 12.62
N VAL A 141 6.16 0.16 13.27
CA VAL A 141 7.43 0.71 12.76
C VAL A 141 7.82 0.04 11.46
N ILE A 142 7.67 -1.28 11.34
CA ILE A 142 7.99 -2.01 10.10
C ILE A 142 7.05 -1.56 8.98
N ALA A 143 5.75 -1.42 9.22
CA ALA A 143 4.80 -0.92 8.24
C ALA A 143 5.16 0.51 7.76
N GLY A 144 5.60 1.39 8.66
CA GLY A 144 6.12 2.70 8.28
C GLY A 144 7.40 2.63 7.44
N CYS A 145 8.30 1.68 7.73
CA CYS A 145 9.48 1.42 6.89
C CYS A 145 9.10 0.86 5.51
N VAL A 146 8.06 0.02 5.42
CA VAL A 146 7.50 -0.48 4.15
C VAL A 146 7.00 0.70 3.31
N LEU A 147 6.24 1.62 3.92
CA LEU A 147 5.81 2.86 3.23
C LEU A 147 6.99 3.72 2.77
N HIS A 148 8.07 3.79 3.56
CA HIS A 148 9.26 4.54 3.17
C HIS A 148 9.98 3.92 1.97
N GLU A 149 10.05 2.59 1.87
CA GLU A 149 10.63 1.92 0.69
C GLU A 149 9.71 2.01 -0.54
N PHE A 150 8.40 2.15 -0.33
CA PHE A 150 7.45 2.45 -1.39
C PHE A 150 7.68 3.85 -1.98
N ASP A 151 7.64 4.87 -1.13
CA ASP A 151 8.04 6.23 -1.46
C ASP A 151 8.59 6.90 -0.19
N ASN A 152 9.81 7.44 -0.28
CA ASN A 152 10.53 7.99 0.85
C ASN A 152 9.85 9.20 1.51
N ARG A 153 8.95 9.88 0.79
CA ARG A 153 8.16 11.02 1.29
C ARG A 153 6.87 10.55 1.96
N PHE A 154 6.38 9.36 1.66
CA PHE A 154 5.04 8.92 2.05
C PHE A 154 4.82 8.92 3.57
N PRO A 155 5.69 8.32 4.41
CA PRO A 155 5.52 8.35 5.86
C PRO A 155 5.41 9.77 6.41
N ARG A 156 6.25 10.68 5.89
CA ARG A 156 6.28 12.08 6.30
C ARG A 156 5.04 12.84 5.83
N LEU A 157 4.55 12.53 4.63
CA LEU A 157 3.34 13.12 4.09
C LEU A 157 2.16 12.80 5.01
N ILE A 158 1.88 11.51 5.27
CA ILE A 158 0.72 11.15 6.10
C ILE A 158 0.87 11.57 7.57
N SER A 159 2.10 11.67 8.10
CA SER A 159 2.33 12.13 9.47
C SER A 159 2.33 13.66 9.62
N SER A 160 2.29 14.43 8.53
CA SER A 160 2.31 15.90 8.58
C SER A 160 1.04 16.56 8.04
N LEU A 161 0.10 15.76 7.50
CA LEU A 161 -1.21 16.25 7.11
C LEU A 161 -1.98 16.76 8.35
N PRO A 162 -2.63 17.92 8.26
CA PRO A 162 -3.45 18.44 9.36
C PRO A 162 -4.62 17.50 9.68
N VAL A 163 -5.13 16.81 8.66
CA VAL A 163 -6.10 15.72 8.78
C VAL A 163 -5.48 14.52 8.07
N PRO A 164 -4.96 13.52 8.81
CA PRO A 164 -4.44 12.31 8.20
C PRO A 164 -5.58 11.50 7.55
N PRO A 165 -5.29 10.65 6.56
CA PRO A 165 -6.30 9.80 5.93
C PRO A 165 -7.01 8.96 7.00
N GLY A 166 -8.34 9.03 7.01
CA GLY A 166 -9.20 8.30 7.93
C GLY A 166 -9.74 7.00 7.33
N THR A 167 -9.66 6.84 6.01
CA THR A 167 -10.23 5.71 5.28
C THR A 167 -9.23 5.09 4.30
N LEU A 168 -9.48 3.83 3.91
CA LEU A 168 -8.67 3.14 2.92
C LEU A 168 -8.72 3.84 1.55
N ALA A 169 -9.85 4.45 1.20
CA ALA A 169 -10.03 5.18 -0.06
C ALA A 169 -9.16 6.45 -0.11
N GLU A 170 -9.16 7.27 0.94
CA GLU A 170 -8.29 8.45 1.04
C GLU A 170 -6.80 8.07 1.00
N LEU A 171 -6.44 6.96 1.66
CA LEU A 171 -5.07 6.44 1.60
C LEU A 171 -4.70 5.97 0.19
N GLN A 172 -5.65 5.34 -0.51
CA GLN A 172 -5.49 4.87 -1.88
C GLN A 172 -5.29 6.03 -2.87
N GLU A 173 -6.04 7.12 -2.72
CA GLU A 173 -5.87 8.36 -3.50
C GLU A 173 -4.47 8.96 -3.31
N LEU A 174 -4.03 9.13 -2.06
CA LEU A 174 -2.70 9.64 -1.74
C LEU A 174 -1.57 8.76 -2.31
N ALA A 175 -1.74 7.44 -2.23
CA ALA A 175 -0.77 6.49 -2.77
C ALA A 175 -0.68 6.58 -4.29
N ALA A 176 -1.82 6.71 -4.96
CA ALA A 176 -1.89 6.80 -6.41
C ALA A 176 -1.25 8.10 -6.94
N GLU A 177 -1.48 9.23 -6.26
CA GLU A 177 -0.82 10.51 -6.54
C GLU A 177 0.70 10.40 -6.45
N LEU A 178 1.22 9.78 -5.39
CA LEU A 178 2.67 9.57 -5.21
C LEU A 178 3.25 8.62 -6.26
N SER A 179 2.48 7.61 -6.68
CA SER A 179 2.86 6.63 -7.70
C SER A 179 2.87 7.19 -9.13
N GLY A 180 2.37 8.42 -9.33
CA GLY A 180 2.11 8.98 -10.65
C GLY A 180 1.01 8.23 -11.45
N HIS A 181 0.27 7.32 -10.80
CA HIS A 181 -0.87 6.63 -11.38
C HIS A 181 -2.11 7.41 -11.01
N ALA A 182 -2.60 8.28 -11.90
CA ALA A 182 -3.93 8.85 -11.72
C ALA A 182 -4.93 7.68 -11.61
N ILE A 183 -5.65 7.58 -10.48
CA ILE A 183 -6.82 6.70 -10.38
C ILE A 183 -7.76 7.19 -11.45
N ALA A 184 -7.95 6.40 -12.52
CA ALA A 184 -8.99 6.71 -13.49
C ALA A 184 -10.30 6.76 -12.70
N PRO A 185 -11.01 7.91 -12.65
CA PRO A 185 -12.31 7.95 -11.99
C PRO A 185 -13.18 6.91 -12.68
N ASN A 186 -13.86 6.07 -11.88
CA ASN A 186 -14.82 5.06 -12.33
C ASN A 186 -15.51 5.53 -13.61
N GLN A 187 -15.11 4.98 -14.76
CA GLN A 187 -15.85 5.24 -15.98
C GLN A 187 -17.24 4.66 -15.77
N PRO A 188 -18.32 5.45 -15.92
CA PRO A 188 -19.65 4.90 -15.98
C PRO A 188 -19.65 3.85 -17.09
N MET A 189 -20.14 2.66 -16.75
CA MET A 189 -20.38 1.56 -17.66
C MET A 189 -20.92 2.09 -19.00
N PRO A 190 -20.37 1.70 -20.16
CA PRO A 190 -20.99 2.04 -21.43
C PRO A 190 -22.40 1.48 -21.41
N ALA A 191 -23.40 2.36 -21.51
CA ALA A 191 -24.79 1.96 -21.64
C ALA A 191 -24.91 0.93 -22.76
N GLU A 192 -25.61 -0.17 -22.50
CA GLU A 192 -25.92 -1.20 -23.48
C GLU A 192 -26.38 -0.54 -24.79
N PRO A 193 -25.84 -0.97 -25.96
CA PRO A 193 -26.31 -0.42 -27.22
C PRO A 193 -27.77 -0.82 -27.41
N THR A 194 -28.63 0.19 -27.39
CA THR A 194 -30.05 0.09 -27.74
C THR A 194 -30.14 -0.51 -29.15
N PRO A 195 -30.98 -1.54 -29.39
CA PRO A 195 -31.12 -2.09 -30.72
C PRO A 195 -31.75 -1.03 -31.63
N VAL A 196 -31.04 -0.63 -32.68
CA VAL A 196 -31.55 0.22 -33.74
C VAL A 196 -32.60 -0.60 -34.51
N ILE A 197 -33.87 -0.30 -34.26
CA ILE A 197 -34.98 -0.74 -35.11
C ILE A 197 -34.76 -0.09 -36.47
N ARG A 198 -34.44 -0.89 -37.49
CA ARG A 198 -34.49 -0.46 -38.89
C ARG A 198 -35.94 -0.56 -39.34
N ASP A 199 -36.59 0.59 -39.50
CA ASP A 199 -37.85 0.69 -40.21
C ASP A 199 -37.66 0.27 -41.67
N GLU A 200 -38.39 -0.78 -42.06
CA GLU A 200 -38.69 -1.10 -43.45
C GLU A 200 -39.64 -0.03 -44.02
N VAL A 201 -39.29 0.56 -45.15
CA VAL A 201 -40.29 1.08 -46.09
C VAL A 201 -39.93 0.63 -47.51
N PRO A 202 -40.88 0.00 -48.25
CA PRO A 202 -40.66 -0.49 -49.61
C PRO A 202 -41.11 0.53 -50.67
N SER A 203 -40.46 0.57 -51.83
CA SER A 203 -41.19 0.67 -53.11
C SER A 203 -40.31 0.39 -54.34
N SER A 204 -40.83 -0.49 -55.17
CA SER A 204 -40.54 -0.92 -56.54
C SER A 204 -40.06 0.13 -57.56
N GLY A 205 -39.33 -0.34 -58.59
CA GLY A 205 -39.18 0.37 -59.87
C GLY A 205 -38.08 -0.10 -60.84
N THR A 206 -38.37 -1.16 -61.60
CA THR A 206 -38.00 -1.42 -63.03
C THR A 206 -36.54 -1.54 -63.52
N GLU A 207 -36.24 -2.78 -64.00
CA GLU A 207 -35.52 -3.23 -65.22
C GLU A 207 -34.28 -2.50 -65.78
N VAL A 208 -33.22 -3.26 -66.12
CA VAL A 208 -32.83 -3.67 -67.51
C VAL A 208 -31.48 -4.42 -67.52
N THR A 209 -31.48 -5.51 -68.27
CA THR A 209 -30.40 -6.45 -68.63
C THR A 209 -29.17 -5.79 -69.30
N ARG A 210 -27.94 -6.30 -69.07
CA ARG A 210 -26.99 -6.80 -70.11
C ARG A 210 -25.60 -7.21 -69.60
N ASN A 211 -25.20 -8.40 -70.05
CA ASN A 211 -23.86 -8.99 -70.19
C ASN A 211 -22.69 -8.00 -70.33
N ASN A 212 -21.54 -8.33 -69.74
CA ASN A 212 -20.32 -8.64 -70.51
C ASN A 212 -19.21 -9.30 -69.67
N MET A 213 -18.67 -10.40 -70.22
CA MET A 213 -17.45 -11.08 -69.80
C MET A 213 -16.19 -10.42 -70.38
N LYS A 214 -15.03 -10.83 -69.84
CA LYS A 214 -13.63 -10.64 -70.28
C LYS A 214 -12.99 -9.29 -69.90
N LYS A 215 -11.73 -9.23 -69.47
CA LYS A 215 -10.58 -10.13 -69.65
C LYS A 215 -9.50 -9.80 -68.60
N MET A 216 -8.70 -10.80 -68.27
CA MET A 216 -7.40 -10.70 -67.59
C MET A 216 -6.48 -9.71 -68.31
N PHE A 217 -5.66 -9.00 -67.52
CA PHE A 217 -4.21 -8.91 -67.71
C PHE A 217 -3.54 -8.90 -66.33
#